data_AF-A0A9W8V4U4-F1
#
_entry.id   AF-A0A9W8V4U4-F1
#
_cell.length_a   1.000
_cell.length_b   1.000
_cell.length_c   1.000
_cell.angle_alpha   90.00
_cell.angle_beta   90.00
_cell.angle_gamma   90.00
#
_symmetry.space_group_name_H-M   'P 1'
#
loop_
_entity.id
_entity.type
_entity.pdbx_description
1 polymer ?
#
loop_
_entity_poly.entity_id
_entity_poly.type
_entity_poly.pdbx_seq_one_letter_code
_entity_poly.pdbx_strand_id
1 'polypeptide(L)'
;MAPKRHHSPHTRTRIVWRYNSGVSAARIAREEGVSRHAIYGVVRRYRDQESAADQPKCGRPRIIGERERRRILRVIAQDPHLQIRELIEEAGLSCCRATLISYLRKEGIMHYKSLLRPFLSEANARKRLRFARRYVHMAEDFWEKWTFSDEVIIARGEGQRPRETLQTEYSDTCTADKALTDVL
;
A
#
# COMPACT_ATOMS: atom_id res chain seq x y z
N MET A 1 -3.52 -31.61 21.11
CA MET A 1 -2.24 -31.94 20.44
C MET A 1 -1.15 -31.03 20.98
N ALA A 2 -0.01 -31.57 21.38
CA ALA A 2 1.13 -30.76 21.80
C ALA A 2 1.72 -29.99 20.59
N PRO A 3 2.17 -28.74 20.76
CA PRO A 3 2.77 -27.97 19.67
C PRO A 3 4.05 -28.65 19.19
N LYS A 4 4.23 -28.73 17.86
CA LYS A 4 5.48 -29.21 17.26
C LYS A 4 6.60 -28.25 17.64
N ARG A 5 7.63 -28.76 18.31
CA ARG A 5 8.82 -27.97 18.68
C ARG A 5 9.68 -27.74 17.44
N HIS A 6 9.95 -26.49 17.14
CA HIS A 6 10.89 -26.10 16.09
C HIS A 6 12.28 -25.94 16.69
N HIS A 7 13.32 -26.36 15.96
CA HIS A 7 14.70 -26.15 16.39
C HIS A 7 15.10 -24.70 16.09
N SER A 8 15.89 -24.09 16.97
CA SER A 8 16.41 -22.75 16.70
C SER A 8 17.36 -22.77 15.49
N PRO A 9 17.52 -21.65 14.77
CA PRO A 9 18.51 -21.53 13.70
C PRO A 9 19.91 -21.91 14.17
N HIS A 10 20.26 -21.57 15.41
CA HIS A 10 21.57 -21.90 15.99
C HIS A 10 21.76 -23.42 16.17
N THR A 11 20.76 -24.13 16.69
CA THR A 11 20.80 -25.59 16.82
C THR A 11 20.90 -26.26 15.45
N ARG A 12 20.16 -25.77 14.44
CA ARG A 12 20.24 -26.29 13.06
C ARG A 12 21.62 -26.08 12.45
N THR A 13 22.21 -24.90 12.63
CA THR A 13 23.57 -24.59 12.13
C THR A 13 24.61 -25.51 12.75
N ARG A 14 24.53 -25.75 14.06
CA ARG A 14 25.44 -26.65 14.78
C ARG A 14 25.29 -28.11 14.34
N ILE A 15 24.07 -28.57 14.08
CA ILE A 15 23.81 -29.89 13.51
C ILE A 15 24.47 -30.03 12.13
N VAL A 16 24.26 -29.05 11.24
CA VAL A 16 24.83 -29.08 9.89
C VAL A 16 26.35 -29.05 9.92
N TRP A 17 26.94 -28.16 10.73
CA TRP A 17 28.39 -28.07 10.88
C TRP A 17 28.98 -29.40 11.37
N ARG A 18 28.45 -29.98 12.45
CA ARG A 18 28.92 -31.28 12.97
C ARG A 18 28.75 -32.42 11.97
N TYR A 19 27.65 -32.42 11.23
CA TYR A 19 27.39 -33.42 10.21
C TYR A 19 28.39 -33.33 9.06
N ASN A 20 28.70 -32.12 8.60
CA ASN A 20 29.68 -31.87 7.53
C ASN A 20 31.12 -32.18 7.99
N SER A 21 31.42 -32.02 9.28
CA SER A 21 32.70 -32.44 9.89
C SER A 21 32.83 -33.97 10.08
N GLY A 22 31.87 -34.76 9.57
CA GLY A 22 31.92 -36.24 9.60
C GLY A 22 31.48 -36.88 10.92
N VAL A 23 30.88 -36.13 11.85
CA VAL A 23 30.36 -36.68 13.11
C VAL A 23 29.11 -37.53 12.82
N SER A 24 29.02 -38.72 13.41
CA SER A 24 27.88 -39.60 13.18
C SER A 24 26.56 -38.99 13.68
N ALA A 25 25.48 -39.14 12.90
CA ALA A 25 24.17 -38.61 13.25
C ALA A 25 23.65 -39.14 14.61
N ALA A 26 24.04 -40.35 15.02
CA ALA A 26 23.69 -40.91 16.31
C ALA A 26 24.38 -40.20 17.49
N ARG A 27 25.61 -39.70 17.29
CA ARG A 27 26.33 -38.90 18.30
C ARG A 27 25.74 -37.51 18.40
N ILE A 28 25.50 -36.85 17.26
CA ILE A 28 24.84 -35.54 17.20
C ILE A 28 23.46 -35.60 17.87
N ALA A 29 22.68 -36.66 17.64
CA ALA A 29 21.37 -36.85 18.25
C ALA A 29 21.42 -36.88 19.79
N ARG A 30 22.40 -37.58 20.36
CA ARG A 30 22.58 -37.67 21.81
C ARG A 30 23.04 -36.36 22.42
N GLU A 31 23.98 -35.67 21.78
CA GLU A 31 24.56 -34.42 22.29
C GLU A 31 23.60 -33.23 22.16
N GLU A 32 22.85 -33.14 21.07
CA GLU A 32 21.91 -32.03 20.81
C GLU A 32 20.48 -32.31 21.33
N GLY A 33 20.19 -33.55 21.76
CA GLY A 33 18.85 -33.94 22.21
C GLY A 33 17.80 -33.96 21.07
N VAL A 34 18.22 -34.25 19.85
CA VAL A 34 17.39 -34.21 18.63
C VAL A 34 17.28 -35.60 18.02
N SER A 35 16.12 -35.96 17.45
CA SER A 35 15.96 -37.26 16.80
C SER A 35 16.83 -37.37 15.53
N ARG A 36 17.30 -38.58 15.22
CA ARG A 36 18.06 -38.85 13.98
C ARG A 36 17.29 -38.39 12.73
N HIS A 37 15.97 -38.55 12.72
CA HIS A 37 15.11 -38.11 11.62
C HIS A 37 15.14 -36.58 11.44
N ALA A 38 15.10 -35.83 12.54
CA ALA A 38 15.19 -34.37 12.49
C ALA A 38 16.57 -33.90 11.98
N ILE A 39 17.66 -34.57 12.35
CA ILE A 39 19.01 -34.28 11.83
C ILE A 39 19.05 -34.42 10.32
N TYR A 40 18.66 -35.58 9.77
CA TYR A 40 18.64 -35.77 8.31
C TYR A 40 17.70 -34.80 7.61
N GLY A 41 16.56 -34.48 8.21
CA GLY A 41 15.63 -33.48 7.69
C GLY A 41 16.23 -32.07 7.65
N VAL A 42 17.00 -31.68 8.67
CA VAL A 42 17.73 -30.40 8.70
C VAL A 42 18.82 -30.37 7.64
N VAL A 43 19.69 -31.39 7.59
CA VAL A 43 20.78 -31.48 6.60
C VAL A 43 20.24 -31.45 5.17
N ARG A 44 19.14 -32.17 4.90
CA ARG A 44 18.50 -32.18 3.58
C ARG A 44 18.00 -30.79 3.19
N ARG A 45 17.25 -30.11 4.07
CA ARG A 45 16.70 -28.77 3.79
C ARG A 45 17.78 -27.71 3.67
N TYR A 46 18.87 -27.84 4.43
CA TYR A 46 19.96 -26.87 4.44
C TYR A 46 20.71 -26.79 3.09
N ARG A 47 20.61 -27.82 2.24
CA ARG A 47 21.19 -27.77 0.89
C ARG A 47 20.49 -26.76 -0.01
N ASP A 48 19.19 -26.57 0.19
CA ASP A 48 18.34 -25.73 -0.65
C ASP A 48 18.08 -24.34 0.00
N GLN A 49 18.46 -24.17 1.27
CA GLN A 49 18.22 -22.96 2.06
C GLN A 49 19.51 -22.14 2.19
N GLU A 50 19.44 -20.84 1.89
CA GLU A 50 20.55 -19.90 2.12
C GLU A 50 20.81 -19.66 3.63
N SER A 51 19.84 -19.96 4.50
CA SER A 51 19.90 -19.69 5.94
C SER A 51 19.29 -20.85 6.76
N ALA A 52 19.76 -21.00 8.01
CA ALA A 52 19.22 -21.97 8.98
C ALA A 52 17.81 -21.60 9.51
N ALA A 53 17.28 -20.45 9.11
CA ALA A 53 15.95 -19.99 9.48
C ALA A 53 14.85 -20.79 8.78
N ASP A 54 13.67 -20.87 9.40
CA ASP A 54 12.51 -21.43 8.73
C ASP A 54 12.07 -20.51 7.59
N GLN A 55 11.83 -21.07 6.42
CA GLN A 55 11.27 -20.31 5.30
C GLN A 55 9.84 -19.84 5.63
N PRO A 56 9.43 -18.67 5.11
CA PRO A 56 8.07 -18.20 5.27
C PRO A 56 7.11 -19.23 4.68
N LYS A 57 6.08 -19.57 5.45
CA LYS A 57 5.03 -20.46 4.97
C LYS A 57 4.18 -19.70 3.96
N CYS A 58 3.74 -20.38 2.90
CA CYS A 58 2.88 -19.83 1.84
C CYS A 58 1.55 -19.24 2.33
N GLY A 59 1.12 -19.59 3.55
CA GLY A 59 -0.06 -19.01 4.18
C GLY A 59 -1.36 -19.39 3.47
N ARG A 60 -2.47 -18.76 3.86
CA ARG A 60 -3.77 -18.95 3.21
C ARG A 60 -3.82 -18.13 1.92
N PRO A 61 -4.28 -18.69 0.78
CA PRO A 61 -4.47 -17.92 -0.44
C PRO A 61 -5.44 -16.75 -0.18
N ARG A 62 -5.17 -15.63 -0.85
CA ARG A 62 -6.00 -14.43 -0.74
C ARG A 62 -7.34 -14.66 -1.46
N ILE A 63 -8.41 -14.07 -0.91
CA ILE A 63 -9.74 -14.11 -1.54
C ILE A 63 -9.74 -13.29 -2.84
N ILE A 64 -9.11 -12.12 -2.83
CA ILE A 64 -9.03 -11.21 -3.99
C ILE A 64 -7.79 -11.55 -4.82
N GLY A 65 -8.03 -12.10 -6.02
CA GLY A 65 -6.99 -12.46 -7.00
C GLY A 65 -6.54 -11.28 -7.87
N GLU A 66 -5.49 -11.47 -8.66
CA GLU A 66 -4.88 -10.41 -9.49
C GLU A 66 -5.83 -9.79 -10.53
N ARG A 67 -6.71 -10.60 -11.12
CA ARG A 67 -7.72 -10.09 -12.07
C ARG A 67 -8.72 -9.17 -11.40
N GLU A 68 -9.15 -9.50 -10.19
CA GLU A 68 -10.10 -8.72 -9.40
C GLU A 68 -9.45 -7.43 -8.91
N ARG A 69 -8.19 -7.46 -8.46
CA ARG A 69 -7.39 -6.27 -8.14
C ARG A 69 -7.39 -5.25 -9.27
N ARG A 70 -7.05 -5.69 -10.48
CA ARG A 70 -7.06 -4.84 -11.69
C ARG A 70 -8.46 -4.32 -12.03
N ARG A 71 -9.53 -5.06 -11.69
CA ARG A 71 -10.90 -4.59 -11.88
C ARG A 71 -11.26 -3.50 -10.87
N ILE A 72 -10.92 -3.70 -9.60
CA ILE A 72 -11.13 -2.72 -8.52
C ILE A 72 -10.44 -1.40 -8.87
N LEU A 73 -9.17 -1.43 -9.26
CA LEU A 73 -8.41 -0.22 -9.58
C LEU A 73 -9.01 0.54 -10.78
N ARG A 74 -9.52 -0.19 -11.80
CA ARG A 74 -10.20 0.44 -12.94
C ARG A 74 -11.51 1.12 -12.56
N VAL A 75 -12.31 0.47 -11.71
CA VAL A 75 -13.58 1.06 -11.24
C VAL A 75 -13.30 2.31 -10.41
N ILE A 76 -12.32 2.27 -9.51
CA ILE A 76 -11.91 3.44 -8.71
C ILE A 76 -11.40 4.58 -9.61
N ALA A 77 -10.65 4.26 -10.67
CA ALA A 77 -10.15 5.27 -11.60
C ALA A 77 -11.27 5.93 -12.43
N GLN A 78 -12.37 5.22 -12.68
CA GLN A 78 -13.54 5.76 -13.38
C GLN A 78 -14.40 6.62 -12.47
N ASP A 79 -14.67 6.16 -11.26
CA ASP A 79 -15.43 6.90 -10.26
C ASP A 79 -14.83 6.74 -8.84
N PRO A 80 -14.06 7.73 -8.36
CA PRO A 80 -13.47 7.72 -7.03
C PRO A 80 -14.48 8.07 -5.92
N HIS A 81 -15.73 8.38 -6.24
CA HIS A 81 -16.76 8.73 -5.25
C HIS A 81 -17.60 7.53 -4.79
N LEU A 82 -17.41 6.36 -5.42
CA LEU A 82 -18.17 5.16 -5.12
C LEU A 82 -18.05 4.75 -3.65
N GLN A 83 -19.18 4.33 -3.09
CA GLN A 83 -19.19 3.66 -1.79
C GLN A 83 -18.64 2.25 -1.92
N ILE A 84 -18.10 1.71 -0.82
CA ILE A 84 -17.51 0.36 -0.81
C ILE A 84 -18.51 -0.73 -1.26
N ARG A 85 -19.82 -0.57 -1.02
CA ARG A 85 -20.83 -1.54 -1.48
C ARG A 85 -21.01 -1.50 -2.99
N GLU A 86 -21.15 -0.30 -3.54
CA GLU A 86 -21.26 -0.06 -4.99
C GLU A 86 -20.00 -0.56 -5.70
N LEU A 87 -18.83 -0.32 -5.12
CA LEU A 87 -17.56 -0.83 -5.64
C LEU A 87 -17.51 -2.37 -5.69
N ILE A 88 -18.13 -3.09 -4.75
CA ILE A 88 -18.21 -4.56 -4.78
C ILE A 88 -19.09 -5.02 -5.95
N GLU A 89 -20.23 -4.36 -6.14
CA GLU A 89 -21.20 -4.68 -7.18
C GLU A 89 -20.64 -4.37 -8.57
N GLU A 90 -20.11 -3.17 -8.77
CA GLU A 90 -19.49 -2.72 -10.03
C GLU A 90 -18.26 -3.56 -10.38
N ALA A 91 -17.38 -3.83 -9.40
CA ALA A 91 -16.25 -4.71 -9.58
C ALA A 91 -16.63 -6.20 -9.60
N GLY A 92 -17.91 -6.57 -9.41
CA GLY A 92 -18.41 -7.94 -9.55
C GLY A 92 -17.72 -8.91 -8.60
N LEU A 93 -17.41 -8.46 -7.39
CA LEU A 93 -16.66 -9.22 -6.40
C LEU A 93 -17.61 -10.06 -5.54
N SER A 94 -17.20 -11.29 -5.21
CA SER A 94 -17.90 -12.14 -4.24
C SER A 94 -17.47 -11.90 -2.79
N CYS A 95 -16.59 -10.92 -2.55
CA CYS A 95 -15.99 -10.70 -1.24
C CYS A 95 -16.85 -9.79 -0.34
N CYS A 96 -16.71 -9.94 0.98
CA CYS A 96 -17.37 -9.05 1.93
C CYS A 96 -16.67 -7.68 2.02
N ARG A 97 -17.43 -6.66 2.46
CA ARG A 97 -16.95 -5.29 2.68
C ARG A 97 -15.63 -5.21 3.45
N ALA A 98 -15.47 -5.98 4.51
CA ALA A 98 -14.26 -5.96 5.33
C ALA A 98 -13.01 -6.42 4.55
N THR A 99 -13.16 -7.40 3.66
CA THR A 99 -12.07 -7.91 2.83
C THR A 99 -11.59 -6.84 1.85
N LEU A 100 -12.54 -6.15 1.22
CA LEU A 100 -12.22 -5.07 0.29
C LEU A 100 -11.53 -3.89 1.00
N ILE A 101 -12.03 -3.45 2.16
CA ILE A 101 -11.38 -2.38 2.95
C ILE A 101 -9.97 -2.79 3.38
N SER A 102 -9.77 -4.04 3.81
CA SER A 102 -8.43 -4.53 4.18
C SER A 102 -7.48 -4.52 2.99
N TYR A 103 -7.97 -4.85 1.80
CA TYR A 103 -7.21 -4.77 0.56
C TYR A 103 -6.86 -3.31 0.22
N LEU A 104 -7.84 -2.41 0.15
CA LEU A 104 -7.63 -1.00 -0.19
C LEU A 104 -6.62 -0.32 0.75
N ARG A 105 -6.71 -0.59 2.05
CA ARG A 105 -5.72 -0.11 3.05
C ARG A 105 -4.30 -0.59 2.78
N LYS A 106 -4.13 -1.84 2.33
CA LYS A 106 -2.81 -2.38 1.98
C LYS A 106 -2.23 -1.73 0.73
N GLU A 107 -3.10 -1.29 -0.18
CA GLU A 107 -2.73 -0.57 -1.40
C GLU A 107 -2.64 0.96 -1.19
N GLY A 108 -2.80 1.46 0.04
CA GLY A 108 -2.74 2.90 0.34
C GLY A 108 -3.95 3.72 -0.14
N ILE A 109 -5.07 3.06 -0.46
CA ILE A 109 -6.30 3.72 -0.95
C ILE A 109 -7.27 3.93 0.21
N MET A 110 -7.63 5.19 0.46
CA MET A 110 -8.47 5.57 1.60
C MET A 110 -9.54 6.58 1.19
N HIS A 111 -10.62 6.65 1.98
CA HIS A 111 -11.60 7.73 1.85
C HIS A 111 -11.05 8.99 2.54
N TYR A 112 -10.99 10.10 1.81
CA TYR A 112 -10.62 11.44 2.25
C TYR A 112 -11.73 12.43 1.97
N LYS A 113 -11.89 13.44 2.81
CA LYS A 113 -12.86 14.52 2.55
C LYS A 113 -12.47 15.30 1.30
N SER A 114 -13.41 15.49 0.37
CA SER A 114 -13.14 16.36 -0.78
C SER A 114 -13.17 17.80 -0.27
N LEU A 115 -12.13 18.57 -0.62
CA LEU A 115 -12.15 20.00 -0.36
C LEU A 115 -13.23 20.64 -1.24
N LEU A 116 -14.09 21.45 -0.63
CA LEU A 116 -15.05 22.24 -1.38
C LEU A 116 -14.28 23.26 -2.23
N ARG A 117 -14.25 23.03 -3.54
CA ARG A 117 -13.63 23.95 -4.50
C ARG A 117 -14.74 24.74 -5.20
N PRO A 118 -14.64 26.07 -5.31
CA PRO A 118 -15.60 26.84 -6.08
C PRO A 118 -15.57 26.35 -7.54
N PHE A 119 -16.76 26.24 -8.14
CA PHE A 119 -16.87 25.80 -9.53
C PHE A 119 -16.10 26.74 -10.44
N LEU A 120 -15.15 26.19 -11.21
CA LEU A 120 -14.32 26.96 -12.13
C LEU A 120 -14.79 26.67 -13.56
N SER A 121 -15.48 27.65 -14.17
CA SER A 121 -15.85 27.54 -15.58
C SER A 121 -14.60 27.49 -16.47
N GLU A 122 -14.71 26.83 -17.62
CA GLU A 122 -13.59 26.68 -18.56
C GLU A 122 -13.05 28.05 -19.03
N ALA A 123 -13.94 29.01 -19.28
CA ALA A 123 -13.55 30.37 -19.63
C ALA A 123 -12.73 31.06 -18.53
N ASN A 124 -13.13 30.89 -17.27
CA ASN A 124 -12.41 31.44 -16.12
C ASN A 124 -11.06 30.73 -15.90
N ALA A 125 -11.03 29.40 -16.07
CA ALA A 125 -9.78 28.63 -16.01
C ALA A 125 -8.76 29.13 -17.03
N ARG A 126 -9.17 29.35 -18.30
CA ARG A 126 -8.30 29.89 -19.34
C ARG A 126 -7.76 31.29 -19.00
N LYS A 127 -8.61 32.16 -18.45
CA LYS A 127 -8.19 33.52 -18.00
C LYS A 127 -7.15 33.44 -16.88
N ARG A 128 -7.39 32.61 -15.86
CA ARG A 128 -6.46 32.39 -14.74
C ARG A 128 -5.13 31.80 -15.20
N LEU A 129 -5.18 30.79 -16.08
CA LEU A 129 -3.96 30.16 -16.62
C LEU A 129 -3.13 31.15 -17.43
N ARG A 130 -3.76 31.96 -18.28
CA ARG A 130 -3.07 33.01 -19.04
C ARG A 130 -2.43 34.05 -18.13
N PHE A 131 -3.12 34.47 -17.08
CA PHE A 131 -2.55 35.38 -16.07
C PHE A 131 -1.33 34.75 -15.40
N ALA A 132 -1.47 33.53 -14.88
CA ALA A 132 -0.37 32.82 -14.21
C ALA A 132 0.84 32.68 -15.13
N ARG A 133 0.67 32.17 -16.36
CA ARG A 133 1.76 32.02 -17.33
C ARG A 133 2.44 33.33 -17.69
N ARG A 134 1.68 34.43 -17.77
CA ARG A 134 2.23 35.76 -18.12
C ARG A 134 3.13 36.32 -17.01
N TYR A 135 2.80 36.05 -15.75
CA TYR A 135 3.45 36.71 -14.62
C TYR A 135 4.31 35.78 -13.74
N VAL A 136 4.31 34.46 -13.97
CA VAL A 136 5.06 33.48 -13.14
C VAL A 136 6.58 33.71 -13.11
N HIS A 137 7.15 34.33 -14.15
CA HIS A 137 8.59 34.60 -14.25
C HIS A 137 8.95 36.07 -13.97
N MET A 138 8.03 36.88 -13.45
CA MET A 138 8.33 38.27 -13.10
C MET A 138 9.18 38.35 -11.83
N ALA A 139 10.12 39.28 -11.80
CA ALA A 139 11.00 39.54 -10.66
C ALA A 139 10.21 40.12 -9.46
N GLU A 140 10.80 40.05 -8.27
CA GLU A 140 10.17 40.51 -7.03
C GLU A 140 9.82 42.02 -7.07
N ASP A 141 10.73 42.86 -7.59
CA ASP A 141 10.53 44.31 -7.79
C ASP A 141 9.26 44.66 -8.61
N PHE A 142 8.79 43.73 -9.45
CA PHE A 142 7.54 43.90 -10.19
C PHE A 142 6.33 43.78 -9.25
N TRP A 143 6.37 42.82 -8.33
CA TRP A 143 5.28 42.54 -7.38
C TRP A 143 5.23 43.53 -6.22
N GLU A 144 6.36 44.10 -5.80
CA GLU A 144 6.41 45.15 -4.76
C GLU A 144 5.54 46.36 -5.09
N LYS A 145 5.30 46.62 -6.38
CA LYS A 145 4.47 47.73 -6.86
C LYS A 145 2.97 47.43 -6.83
N TRP A 146 2.57 46.19 -6.54
CA TRP A 146 1.18 45.78 -6.56
C TRP A 146 0.59 45.79 -5.15
N THR A 147 -0.62 46.32 -5.02
CA THR A 147 -1.42 46.24 -3.80
C THR A 147 -2.72 45.52 -4.12
N PHE A 148 -3.02 44.44 -3.40
CA PHE A 148 -4.26 43.69 -3.54
C PHE A 148 -5.19 44.02 -2.38
N SER A 149 -6.46 44.26 -2.69
CA SER A 149 -7.54 44.41 -1.72
C SER A 149 -8.65 43.43 -2.05
N ASP A 150 -9.26 42.82 -1.04
CA ASP A 150 -10.43 41.96 -1.17
C ASP A 150 -11.41 42.25 -0.01
N GLU A 151 -12.69 41.98 -0.23
CA GLU A 151 -13.74 42.15 0.76
C GLU A 151 -14.24 40.78 1.23
N VAL A 152 -14.44 40.61 2.54
CA VAL A 152 -14.97 39.37 3.11
C VAL A 152 -16.21 39.62 3.95
N ILE A 153 -17.20 38.75 3.82
CA ILE A 153 -18.40 38.76 4.67
C ILE A 153 -18.08 38.00 5.95
N ILE A 154 -18.13 38.68 7.10
CA ILE A 154 -17.96 38.07 8.42
C ILE A 154 -19.34 37.73 9.00
N ALA A 155 -19.80 36.51 8.78
CA ALA A 155 -21.04 36.00 9.36
C ALA A 155 -20.80 35.43 10.77
N ARG A 156 -21.60 35.82 11.76
CA ARG A 156 -21.56 35.25 13.12
C ARG A 156 -22.47 34.01 13.19
N GLY A 157 -21.92 32.82 12.91
CA GLY A 157 -22.51 31.51 13.25
C GLY A 157 -22.97 30.63 12.07
N GLU A 158 -22.80 29.31 12.25
CA GLU A 158 -23.36 28.15 11.50
C GLU A 158 -22.59 27.64 10.26
N GLY A 159 -21.78 26.58 10.47
CA GLY A 159 -21.03 25.88 9.42
C GLY A 159 -21.70 24.55 8.99
N GLN A 160 -21.93 24.38 7.68
CA GLN A 160 -22.34 23.09 7.10
C GLN A 160 -21.13 22.16 6.88
N ARG A 161 -21.36 20.84 6.96
CA ARG A 161 -20.31 19.81 6.83
C ARG A 161 -20.07 19.42 5.35
N PRO A 162 -18.81 19.39 4.86
CA PRO A 162 -18.49 18.96 3.49
C PRO A 162 -18.54 17.43 3.29
N ARG A 163 -18.64 17.01 2.02
CA ARG A 163 -18.75 15.60 1.55
C ARG A 163 -17.38 14.90 1.45
N GLU A 164 -17.38 13.56 1.44
CA GLU A 164 -16.18 12.71 1.40
C GLU A 164 -15.93 12.05 0.02
N THR A 165 -14.68 11.70 -0.31
CA THR A 165 -14.12 11.15 -1.58
C THR A 165 -13.19 9.96 -1.31
N LEU A 166 -12.84 9.10 -2.27
CA LEU A 166 -11.66 8.22 -2.19
C LEU A 166 -10.45 8.89 -2.85
N GLN A 167 -9.27 8.76 -2.25
CA GLN A 167 -7.99 9.11 -2.89
C GLN A 167 -6.91 8.08 -2.52
N THR A 168 -5.97 7.87 -3.43
CA THR A 168 -4.67 7.25 -3.16
C THR A 168 -3.71 8.36 -2.72
N GLU A 169 -2.86 8.08 -1.73
CA GLU A 169 -1.89 8.96 -1.06
C GLU A 169 -1.73 10.42 -1.56
N TYR A 170 -1.81 11.35 -0.60
CA TYR A 170 -1.52 12.78 -0.76
C TYR A 170 -0.12 12.95 -1.37
N SER A 171 -0.04 13.41 -2.61
CA SER A 171 1.17 14.01 -3.16
C SER A 171 0.98 15.52 -3.12
N ASP A 172 1.89 16.23 -2.45
CA ASP A 172 1.91 17.70 -2.37
C ASP A 172 2.16 18.38 -3.73
N THR A 173 2.17 17.63 -4.83
CA THR A 173 2.31 18.15 -6.17
C THR A 173 0.93 18.45 -6.75
N CYS A 174 0.59 19.74 -6.75
CA CYS A 174 -0.39 20.31 -7.67
C CYS A 174 0.10 20.08 -9.11
N THR A 175 -0.08 18.86 -9.63
CA THR A 175 0.26 18.53 -11.01
C THR A 175 -0.96 17.84 -11.61
N ALA A 176 -1.74 18.64 -12.35
CA ALA A 176 -2.36 18.10 -13.56
C ALA A 176 -1.20 17.54 -14.39
N ASP A 177 -1.21 16.23 -14.67
CA ASP A 177 -0.15 15.43 -15.29
C ASP A 177 0.60 14.47 -14.33
N LYS A 178 -0.14 13.48 -13.80
CA LYS A 178 0.35 12.10 -13.83
C LYS A 178 -0.78 11.22 -14.35
N ALA A 179 -0.85 11.13 -15.68
CA ALA A 179 -1.51 10.03 -16.33
C ALA A 179 -0.95 8.72 -15.74
N LEU A 180 -1.85 7.79 -15.46
CA LEU A 180 -1.59 6.37 -15.24
C LEU A 180 -0.91 5.77 -16.48
N THR A 181 0.37 6.07 -16.66
CA THR A 181 1.28 5.39 -17.58
C THR A 181 2.53 5.08 -16.76
N ASP A 182 2.49 3.95 -16.06
CA ASP A 182 3.66 3.13 -15.67
C ASP A 182 3.22 1.88 -14.86
N VAL A 183 2.08 1.27 -15.22
CA VAL A 183 1.78 -0.16 -14.98
C VAL A 183 0.81 -0.65 -16.08
N LEU A 184 1.31 -0.68 -17.31
CA LEU A 184 0.93 -1.63 -18.37
C LEU A 184 2.22 -2.09 -19.05
#